data_AF-A0A4R0ZV66-F1
#
_entry.id   AF-A0A4R0ZV66-F1
#
_cell.length_a   1.000
_cell.length_b   1.000
_cell.length_c   1.000
_cell.angle_alpha   90.00
_cell.angle_beta   90.00
_cell.angle_gamma   90.00
#
_symmetry.space_group_name_H-M   'P 1'
#
loop_
_entity.id
_entity.type
_entity.pdbx_description
1 polymer ?
#
loop_
_entity_poly.entity_id
_entity_poly.type
_entity_poly.pdbx_seq_one_letter_code
_entity_poly.pdbx_strand_id
1 'polypeptide(L)'
;MNVIRLGLVASMVFLAGCGDDTVRKPENQEGVTSQVEELNVSIRFETNPTAEALQARLPLTLSMQDLHQNEKYFYFDEPFPTNPERVGSIRAGDVMLYGDDCLVLFYKDVETSYAYTRIGRVEDFATLEPLLGSGTVELTFQK
;
A
#
# COMPACT_ATOMS: atom_id res chain seq x y z
N MET A 1 -0.06 11.26 45.60
CA MET A 1 -0.24 10.13 46.53
C MET A 1 -1.00 9.01 45.83
N ASN A 2 -0.36 7.85 45.65
CA ASN A 2 -0.90 6.48 45.71
C ASN A 2 0.23 5.55 45.23
N VAL A 3 1.21 5.21 46.08
CA VAL A 3 1.31 3.96 46.87
C VAL A 3 0.69 2.72 46.23
N ILE A 4 1.53 1.86 45.64
CA ILE A 4 1.46 0.39 45.77
C ILE A 4 2.90 -0.15 45.87
N ARG A 5 3.27 -0.66 47.05
CA ARG A 5 4.41 -1.55 47.31
C ARG A 5 3.84 -2.86 47.84
N LEU A 6 4.13 -3.99 47.19
CA LEU A 6 4.19 -5.38 47.70
C LEU A 6 4.37 -6.27 46.46
N GLY A 7 5.39 -7.08 46.24
CA GLY A 7 6.34 -7.76 47.12
C GLY A 7 6.19 -9.26 46.89
N LEU A 8 7.18 -9.95 46.30
CA LEU A 8 7.56 -11.30 46.72
C LEU A 8 8.89 -11.73 46.10
N VAL A 9 9.76 -12.22 46.97
CA VAL A 9 11.04 -12.88 46.70
C VAL A 9 10.81 -14.39 46.79
N ALA A 10 11.39 -15.17 45.87
CA ALA A 10 11.80 -16.56 46.08
C ALA A 10 12.78 -16.92 44.94
N SER A 11 14.09 -17.02 45.22
CA SER A 11 14.81 -18.26 45.56
C SER A 11 14.96 -19.20 44.35
N MET A 12 16.09 -19.83 44.02
CA MET A 12 17.49 -19.84 44.45
C MET A 12 18.16 -20.92 43.54
N VAL A 13 19.49 -20.87 43.36
CA VAL A 13 20.37 -21.98 42.85
C VAL A 13 20.30 -22.19 41.31
N PHE A 14 21.38 -22.06 40.53
CA PHE A 14 22.65 -22.81 40.60
C PHE A 14 23.91 -21.96 40.35
N LEU A 15 24.95 -22.25 41.14
CA LEU A 15 26.34 -21.93 40.83
C LEU A 15 26.95 -23.01 39.95
N ALA A 16 27.77 -22.59 38.97
CA ALA A 16 29.08 -23.09 38.56
C ALA A 16 29.23 -23.21 37.03
N GLY A 17 30.22 -22.50 36.48
CA GLY A 17 30.72 -22.70 35.12
C GLY A 17 31.59 -21.53 34.63
N CYS A 18 32.91 -21.72 34.61
CA CYS A 18 33.93 -20.76 34.19
C CYS A 18 33.97 -20.53 32.66
N GLY A 19 34.39 -19.33 32.22
CA GLY A 19 34.94 -19.12 30.86
C GLY A 19 34.84 -17.68 30.30
N ASP A 20 35.99 -17.01 30.27
CA ASP A 20 36.50 -15.91 29.41
C ASP A 20 35.64 -14.70 28.95
N ASP A 21 36.26 -13.52 29.12
CA ASP A 21 35.87 -12.20 28.61
C ASP A 21 35.89 -12.11 27.07
N THR A 22 34.76 -11.76 26.44
CA THR A 22 34.72 -10.88 25.26
C THR A 22 33.42 -10.07 25.19
N VAL A 23 33.57 -8.79 24.85
CA VAL A 23 32.55 -7.73 24.77
C VAL A 23 31.49 -8.00 23.67
N ARG A 24 30.20 -7.77 23.96
CA ARG A 24 29.21 -6.90 23.22
C ARG A 24 27.74 -7.20 23.61
N LYS A 25 26.99 -6.12 23.90
CA LYS A 25 25.53 -6.06 24.13
C LYS A 25 24.78 -6.38 22.82
N PRO A 26 23.58 -7.00 22.86
CA PRO A 26 22.38 -6.30 22.37
C PRO A 26 21.11 -6.71 23.16
N GLU A 27 19.94 -6.13 23.02
CA GLU A 27 19.40 -4.85 22.56
C GLU A 27 17.88 -5.03 22.74
N ASN A 28 17.19 -3.95 23.06
CA ASN A 28 15.76 -3.90 23.27
C ASN A 28 15.00 -4.47 22.06
N GLN A 29 13.94 -5.23 22.29
CA GLN A 29 12.83 -5.31 21.34
C GLN A 29 11.68 -4.48 21.90
N GLU A 30 11.85 -3.16 21.83
CA GLU A 30 10.71 -2.25 21.80
C GLU A 30 10.02 -2.49 20.45
N GLY A 31 8.76 -2.90 20.49
CA GLY A 31 7.95 -3.07 19.30
C GLY A 31 7.89 -1.75 18.54
N VAL A 32 8.52 -1.71 17.36
CA VAL A 32 8.37 -0.60 16.43
C VAL A 32 6.93 -0.63 15.94
N THR A 33 6.08 0.21 16.52
CA THR A 33 4.84 0.63 15.88
C THR A 33 5.24 1.50 14.68
N SER A 34 5.45 0.86 13.54
CA SER A 34 5.55 1.57 12.27
C SER A 34 4.26 2.34 12.07
N GLN A 35 4.34 3.67 12.13
CA GLN A 35 3.23 4.52 11.68
C GLN A 35 3.10 4.27 10.18
N VAL A 36 2.04 3.56 9.78
CA VAL A 36 1.71 3.39 8.36
C VAL A 36 1.25 4.75 7.88
N GLU A 37 2.03 5.37 7.01
CA GLU A 37 1.67 6.66 6.40
C GLU A 37 0.54 6.40 5.40
N GLU A 38 -0.65 6.94 5.70
CA GLU A 38 -1.82 6.80 4.83
C GLU A 38 -1.69 7.75 3.64
N LEU A 39 -1.56 7.19 2.44
CA LEU A 39 -1.43 7.96 1.21
C LEU A 39 -2.80 8.17 0.56
N ASN A 40 -3.28 9.41 0.60
CA ASN A 40 -4.56 9.78 0.01
C ASN A 40 -4.43 10.07 -1.49
N VAL A 41 -5.35 9.53 -2.28
CA VAL A 41 -5.34 9.64 -3.75
C VAL A 41 -6.67 10.20 -4.24
N SER A 42 -6.65 11.41 -4.78
CA SER A 42 -7.77 12.01 -5.50
C SER A 42 -7.65 11.73 -6.99
N ILE A 43 -8.75 11.26 -7.60
CA ILE A 43 -8.82 10.91 -9.03
C ILE A 43 -9.75 11.89 -9.73
N ARG A 44 -9.29 12.48 -10.83
CA ARG A 44 -10.17 13.05 -11.84
C ARG A 44 -10.76 11.91 -12.68
N PHE A 45 -12.02 11.58 -12.41
CA PHE A 45 -12.72 10.47 -13.04
C PHE A 45 -13.15 10.77 -14.48
N GLU A 46 -13.12 9.74 -15.32
CA GLU A 46 -13.79 9.74 -16.62
C GLU A 46 -15.31 9.63 -16.46
N THR A 47 -16.06 10.03 -17.48
CA THR A 47 -17.52 9.85 -17.51
C THR A 47 -17.88 8.49 -18.14
N ASN A 48 -17.80 7.41 -17.35
CA ASN A 48 -18.18 6.08 -17.78
C ASN A 48 -18.64 5.16 -16.62
N PRO A 49 -19.33 4.03 -16.91
CA PRO A 49 -19.88 3.15 -15.88
C PRO A 49 -18.84 2.56 -14.92
N THR A 50 -17.60 2.31 -15.38
CA THR A 50 -16.53 1.77 -14.54
C THR A 50 -16.08 2.81 -13.52
N ALA A 51 -15.89 4.06 -13.94
CA ALA A 51 -15.54 5.18 -13.08
C ALA A 51 -16.64 5.49 -12.06
N GLU A 52 -17.91 5.44 -12.46
CA GLU A 52 -19.06 5.58 -11.56
C GLU A 52 -19.11 4.45 -10.51
N ALA A 53 -18.86 3.21 -10.93
CA ALA A 53 -18.83 2.06 -10.04
C ALA A 53 -17.68 2.13 -9.02
N LEU A 54 -16.50 2.63 -9.41
CA LEU A 54 -15.41 2.86 -8.46
C LEU A 54 -15.75 4.00 -7.49
N GLN A 55 -16.29 5.12 -7.98
CA GLN A 55 -16.70 6.25 -7.15
C GLN A 55 -17.73 5.87 -6.08
N ALA A 56 -18.62 4.92 -6.38
CA ALA A 56 -19.61 4.41 -5.44
C ALA A 56 -19.00 3.63 -4.26
N ARG A 57 -17.75 3.15 -4.39
CA ARG A 57 -17.02 2.42 -3.34
C ARG A 57 -16.14 3.34 -2.47
N LEU A 58 -16.05 4.63 -2.78
CA LEU A 58 -15.17 5.57 -2.07
C LEU A 58 -15.78 6.06 -0.74
N PRO A 59 -14.95 6.33 0.29
CA PRO A 59 -13.49 6.17 0.30
C PRO A 59 -13.08 4.69 0.37
N LEU A 60 -11.97 4.35 -0.28
CA LEU A 60 -11.52 2.97 -0.44
C LEU A 60 -10.01 2.86 -0.21
N THR A 61 -9.61 2.10 0.80
CA THR A 61 -8.20 1.84 1.12
C THR A 61 -7.78 0.50 0.56
N LEU A 62 -6.74 0.49 -0.27
CA LEU A 62 -6.23 -0.70 -0.96
C LEU A 62 -4.74 -0.91 -0.68
N SER A 63 -4.38 -2.16 -0.37
CA SER A 63 -2.99 -2.59 -0.31
C SER A 63 -2.52 -2.98 -1.72
N MET A 64 -1.98 -2.00 -2.45
CA MET A 64 -1.63 -2.16 -3.86
C MET A 64 -0.20 -2.68 -4.04
N GLN A 65 -0.05 -3.76 -4.79
CA GLN A 65 1.24 -4.42 -5.03
C GLN A 65 1.97 -3.78 -6.22
N ASP A 66 3.30 -3.79 -6.15
CA ASP A 66 4.16 -3.34 -7.25
C ASP A 66 4.27 -4.43 -8.32
N LEU A 67 4.11 -4.04 -9.58
CA LEU A 67 4.39 -4.90 -10.72
C LEU A 67 5.32 -4.16 -11.69
N HIS A 68 6.34 -4.86 -12.16
CA HIS A 68 7.34 -4.40 -13.13
C HIS A 68 7.99 -3.03 -12.85
N GLN A 69 7.90 -2.51 -11.62
CA GLN A 69 8.39 -1.20 -11.25
C GLN A 69 7.84 -0.05 -12.13
N ASN A 70 6.62 -0.19 -12.67
CA ASN A 70 5.92 0.82 -13.46
C ASN A 70 4.45 1.00 -13.05
N GLU A 71 3.87 0.03 -12.33
CA GLU A 71 2.46 0.01 -11.98
C GLU A 71 2.22 -0.54 -10.58
N LYS A 72 1.19 -0.01 -9.92
CA LYS A 72 0.61 -0.56 -8.69
C LYS A 72 -0.71 -1.22 -9.05
N TYR A 73 -1.00 -2.40 -8.51
CA TYR A 73 -2.24 -3.11 -8.82
C TYR A 73 -2.94 -3.70 -7.60
N PHE A 74 -4.25 -3.91 -7.74
CA PHE A 74 -5.09 -4.61 -6.77
C PHE A 74 -6.21 -5.38 -7.48
N TYR A 75 -6.45 -6.63 -7.08
CA TYR A 75 -7.57 -7.44 -7.56
C TYR A 75 -8.75 -7.34 -6.61
N PHE A 76 -9.92 -6.98 -7.14
CA PHE A 76 -11.18 -7.00 -6.42
C PHE A 76 -11.85 -8.37 -6.48
N ASP A 77 -12.57 -8.75 -5.43
CA ASP A 77 -13.39 -9.96 -5.44
C ASP A 77 -14.65 -9.80 -6.29
N GLU A 78 -15.18 -8.57 -6.38
CA GLU A 78 -16.39 -8.24 -7.14
C GLU A 78 -16.04 -7.45 -8.42
N PRO A 79 -16.50 -7.92 -9.60
CA PRO A 79 -16.16 -7.30 -10.87
C PRO A 79 -16.83 -5.93 -11.05
N PHE A 80 -16.32 -5.18 -12.02
CA PHE A 80 -16.83 -3.88 -12.45
C PHE A 80 -17.47 -3.99 -13.85
N PRO A 81 -18.33 -3.03 -14.23
CA PRO A 81 -18.63 -2.79 -15.63
C PRO A 81 -17.33 -2.50 -16.40
N THR A 82 -17.23 -2.97 -17.64
CA THR A 82 -16.03 -2.78 -18.47
C THR A 82 -16.39 -2.38 -19.90
N ASN A 83 -15.50 -1.62 -20.52
CA ASN A 83 -15.47 -1.36 -21.95
C ASN A 83 -13.99 -1.28 -22.38
N PRO A 84 -13.30 -2.43 -22.48
CA PRO A 84 -11.86 -2.44 -22.67
C PRO A 84 -11.47 -2.05 -24.10
N GLU A 85 -10.52 -1.12 -24.20
CA GLU A 85 -10.02 -0.60 -25.47
C GLU A 85 -8.50 -0.69 -25.54
N ARG A 86 -7.96 -0.87 -26.75
CA ARG A 86 -6.50 -0.83 -26.96
C ARG A 86 -6.04 0.63 -26.93
N VAL A 87 -5.57 1.05 -25.76
CA VAL A 87 -5.18 2.44 -25.49
C VAL A 87 -3.88 2.88 -26.17
N GLY A 88 -3.02 1.93 -26.56
CA GLY A 88 -1.75 2.17 -27.23
C GLY A 88 -0.67 2.73 -26.29
N SER A 89 -0.95 3.86 -25.65
CA SER A 89 -0.08 4.49 -24.65
C SER A 89 -0.83 4.80 -23.35
N ILE A 90 -0.14 4.61 -22.24
CA ILE A 90 -0.58 4.92 -20.89
C ILE A 90 0.42 5.88 -20.27
N ARG A 91 -0.09 6.88 -19.54
CA ARG A 91 0.75 7.91 -18.92
C ARG A 91 0.86 7.71 -17.42
N ALA A 92 1.99 8.09 -16.84
CA ALA A 92 2.13 8.13 -15.39
C ALA A 92 0.99 8.95 -14.76
N GLY A 93 0.39 8.43 -13.68
CA GLY A 93 -0.81 8.93 -13.02
C GLY A 93 -2.13 8.41 -13.57
N ASP A 94 -2.14 7.65 -14.68
CA ASP A 94 -3.38 7.04 -15.20
C ASP A 94 -3.86 5.91 -14.28
N VAL A 95 -5.17 5.87 -14.04
CA VAL A 95 -5.87 4.82 -13.32
C VAL A 95 -6.74 4.04 -14.30
N MET A 96 -6.51 2.74 -14.37
CA MET A 96 -7.07 1.84 -15.38
C MET A 96 -7.65 0.59 -14.73
N LEU A 97 -8.61 -0.04 -15.41
CA LEU A 97 -9.04 -1.40 -15.12
C LEU A 97 -8.49 -2.36 -16.18
N TYR A 98 -7.82 -3.41 -15.73
CA TYR A 98 -7.46 -4.56 -16.54
C TYR A 98 -8.45 -5.70 -16.28
N GLY A 99 -8.96 -6.33 -17.34
CA GLY A 99 -10.07 -7.27 -17.20
C GLY A 99 -11.29 -6.56 -16.63
N ASP A 100 -11.94 -7.18 -15.65
CA ASP A 100 -13.10 -6.63 -14.93
C ASP A 100 -12.88 -6.43 -13.42
N ASP A 101 -11.71 -6.79 -12.90
CA ASP A 101 -11.45 -6.87 -11.46
C ASP A 101 -10.09 -6.29 -11.02
N CYS A 102 -9.17 -6.00 -11.94
CA CYS A 102 -7.82 -5.55 -11.61
C CYS A 102 -7.65 -4.05 -11.79
N LEU A 103 -7.59 -3.31 -10.68
CA LEU A 103 -7.29 -1.88 -10.67
C LEU A 103 -5.79 -1.67 -10.81
N VAL A 104 -5.40 -0.76 -11.70
CA VAL A 104 -4.00 -0.44 -11.96
C VAL A 104 -3.78 1.07 -11.89
N LEU A 105 -2.83 1.50 -11.07
CA LEU A 105 -2.27 2.85 -11.06
C LEU A 105 -0.89 2.81 -11.72
N PHE A 106 -0.75 3.45 -12.88
CA PHE A 106 0.54 3.57 -13.55
C PHE A 106 1.31 4.73 -12.97
N TYR A 107 2.58 4.53 -12.63
CA TYR A 107 3.49 5.59 -12.19
C TYR A 107 4.66 5.82 -13.14
N LYS A 108 4.65 5.17 -14.30
CA LYS A 108 5.50 5.46 -15.45
C LYS A 108 4.69 5.44 -16.72
N ASP A 109 5.23 6.05 -17.77
CA ASP A 109 4.69 5.93 -19.12
C ASP A 109 4.93 4.51 -19.66
N VAL A 110 3.91 3.93 -20.29
CA VAL A 110 3.94 2.56 -20.82
C VAL A 110 3.31 2.54 -22.21
N GLU A 111 4.02 1.96 -23.18
CA GLU A 111 3.45 1.57 -24.47
C GLU A 111 2.93 0.14 -24.37
N THR A 112 1.69 -0.07 -24.81
CA THR A 112 1.01 -1.36 -24.61
C THR A 112 0.01 -1.67 -25.73
N SER A 113 -0.06 -2.96 -26.09
CA SER A 113 -1.07 -3.49 -27.00
C SER A 113 -2.29 -4.08 -26.25
N TYR A 114 -2.23 -4.13 -24.92
CA TYR A 114 -3.30 -4.65 -24.09
C TYR A 114 -4.51 -3.72 -24.07
N ALA A 115 -5.67 -4.31 -23.78
CA ALA A 115 -6.91 -3.59 -23.65
C ALA A 115 -7.18 -3.25 -22.18
N TYR A 116 -7.58 -2.01 -21.93
CA TYR A 116 -7.90 -1.48 -20.61
C TYR A 116 -9.20 -0.67 -20.68
N THR A 117 -9.92 -0.58 -19.57
CA THR A 117 -10.97 0.43 -19.40
C THR A 117 -10.42 1.60 -18.61
N ARG A 118 -10.49 2.81 -19.17
CA ARG A 118 -10.02 4.03 -18.50
C ARG A 118 -10.95 4.39 -17.35
N ILE A 119 -10.40 4.63 -16.17
CA ILE A 119 -11.16 5.07 -14.99
C ILE A 119 -10.96 6.57 -14.76
N GLY A 120 -9.72 7.04 -14.87
CA GLY A 120 -9.39 8.43 -14.59
C GLY A 120 -7.89 8.64 -14.45
N ARG A 121 -7.53 9.74 -13.82
CA ARG A 121 -6.14 10.14 -13.58
C ARG A 121 -6.00 10.76 -12.20
N VAL A 122 -4.91 10.45 -11.50
CA VAL A 122 -4.57 11.10 -10.23
C VAL A 122 -4.36 12.60 -10.46
N GLU A 123 -4.99 13.45 -9.63
CA GLU A 123 -4.97 14.90 -9.82
C GLU A 123 -3.61 15.53 -9.53
N ASP A 124 -3.00 15.21 -8.39
CA ASP A 124 -1.67 15.69 -7.98
C ASP A 124 -0.65 14.55 -7.96
N PHE A 125 -0.46 13.94 -9.13
CA PHE A 125 0.40 12.76 -9.26
C PHE A 125 1.87 13.05 -8.93
N ALA A 126 2.36 14.27 -9.17
CA ALA A 126 3.74 14.64 -8.89
C ALA A 126 4.08 14.58 -7.38
N THR A 127 3.10 14.86 -6.52
CA THR A 127 3.24 14.73 -5.07
C THR A 127 3.15 13.27 -4.63
N LEU A 128 2.33 12.45 -5.30
CA LEU A 128 2.14 11.03 -4.97
C LEU A 128 3.30 10.14 -5.44
N GLU A 129 3.82 10.35 -6.65
CA GLU A 129 4.84 9.52 -7.30
C GLU A 129 6.03 9.16 -6.38
N PRO A 130 6.70 10.09 -5.69
CA PRO A 130 7.84 9.77 -4.83
C PRO A 130 7.47 8.91 -3.61
N LEU A 131 6.20 8.87 -3.22
CA LEU A 131 5.71 8.14 -2.04
C LEU A 131 5.33 6.69 -2.36
N LEU A 132 5.14 6.35 -3.63
CA LEU A 132 4.72 5.00 -4.04
C LEU A 132 5.78 3.93 -3.78
N GLY A 133 7.06 4.32 -3.81
CA GLY A 133 8.20 3.43 -3.59
C GLY A 133 8.22 2.20 -4.50
N SER A 134 9.12 1.26 -4.19
CA SER A 134 9.12 -0.09 -4.75
C SER A 134 8.49 -1.06 -3.74
N GLY A 135 7.47 -1.80 -4.14
CA GLY A 135 6.78 -2.75 -3.27
C GLY A 135 5.33 -2.35 -2.94
N THR A 136 4.72 -3.07 -2.01
CA THR A 136 3.33 -2.86 -1.61
C THR A 136 3.16 -1.53 -0.89
N VAL A 137 2.12 -0.79 -1.26
CA VAL A 137 1.77 0.50 -0.65
C VAL A 137 0.27 0.54 -0.36
N GLU A 138 -0.10 1.14 0.76
CA GLU A 138 -1.50 1.36 1.13
C GLU A 138 -1.97 2.72 0.59
N LEU A 139 -2.95 2.71 -0.31
CA LEU A 139 -3.52 3.92 -0.91
C LEU A 139 -4.99 4.05 -0.53
N THR A 140 -5.40 5.21 -0.02
CA THR A 140 -6.79 5.55 0.23
C THR A 140 -7.31 6.44 -0.90
N PHE A 141 -8.13 5.86 -1.77
CA PHE A 141 -8.81 6.58 -2.83
C PHE A 141 -9.98 7.38 -2.28
N GLN A 142 -10.07 8.64 -2.70
CA GLN A 142 -11.06 9.60 -2.25
C GLN A 142 -11.77 10.25 -3.43
N LYS A 143 -12.91 10.89 -3.13
CA LYS A 143 -13.65 11.69 -4.11
C LYS A 143 -12.89 12.92 -4.55
#